data_AF-A0A7S2KRA8-F1
#
_entry.id   AF-A0A7S2KRA8-F1
#
_cell.length_a   1.000
_cell.length_b   1.000
_cell.length_c   1.000
_cell.angle_alpha   90.00
_cell.angle_beta   90.00
_cell.angle_gamma   90.00
#
_symmetry.space_group_name_H-M   'P 1'
#
loop_
_entity.id
_entity.type
_entity.pdbx_description
1 polymer ?
#
loop_
_entity_poly.entity_id
_entity_poly.type
_entity_poly.pdbx_seq_one_letter_code
_entity_poly.pdbx_strand_id
1 'polypeptide(L)'
;SGHGLTGMLFAACNPPGRLKASMRVLLVDQSEPQSHSILRDLISEVCPWVNQDTVQFFEADLDDYVTKSLSDVATDEASIIISTHACGSLTDDVIRYAIESKAASVSVMPCCYTGTAKGTPYGVQRMFGVSASADIKRSFLLHDAGYHVDFAAIPKAITPMNRLIVAERRS
;
A
#
# COMPACT_ATOMS: atom_id res chain seq x y z
N SER A 1 5.19 -3.87 -5.15
CA SER A 1 6.11 -2.71 -5.17
C SER A 1 7.17 -2.89 -6.25
N GLY A 2 7.08 -2.25 -7.43
CA GLY A 2 8.04 -2.47 -8.53
C GLY A 2 9.52 -2.32 -8.15
N HIS A 3 10.09 -1.11 -8.26
CA HIS A 3 11.48 -0.87 -7.84
C HIS A 3 11.61 -0.33 -6.40
N GLY A 4 10.50 -0.23 -5.67
CA GLY A 4 10.49 0.13 -4.25
C GLY A 4 10.54 1.62 -3.91
N LEU A 5 10.55 2.54 -4.89
CA LEU A 5 10.77 3.97 -4.63
C LEU A 5 9.78 4.59 -3.63
N THR A 6 8.48 4.28 -3.72
CA THR A 6 7.49 4.81 -2.77
C THR A 6 7.85 4.47 -1.33
N GLY A 7 8.26 3.23 -1.05
CA GLY A 7 8.66 2.80 0.29
C GLY A 7 10.01 3.40 0.72
N MET A 8 10.96 3.53 -0.20
CA MET A 8 12.25 4.19 0.08
C MET A 8 12.09 5.68 0.37
N LEU A 9 11.21 6.39 -0.34
CA LEU A 9 10.88 7.79 -0.05
C LEU A 9 10.13 7.92 1.27
N PHE A 10 9.23 6.99 1.59
CA PHE A 10 8.61 6.94 2.91
C PHE A 10 9.66 6.78 4.01
N ALA A 11 10.66 5.92 3.80
CA ALA A 11 11.78 5.77 4.73
C ALA A 11 12.60 7.06 4.86
N ALA A 12 12.95 7.69 3.73
CA ALA A 12 13.71 8.93 3.67
C ALA A 12 13.00 10.08 4.41
N CYS A 13 11.67 10.19 4.32
CA CYS A 13 10.90 11.23 5.01
C CYS A 13 10.78 11.02 6.54
N ASN A 14 11.17 9.85 7.06
CA ASN A 14 11.04 9.47 8.45
C ASN A 14 12.40 9.08 9.06
N PRO A 15 13.30 10.06 9.31
CA PRO A 15 14.61 9.79 9.87
C PRO A 15 14.55 9.20 11.29
N PRO A 16 15.58 8.45 11.71
CA PRO A 16 15.71 7.96 13.08
C PRO A 16 15.57 9.09 14.11
N GLY A 17 14.91 8.81 15.23
CA GLY A 17 14.65 9.78 16.30
C GLY A 17 13.40 10.65 16.10
N ARG A 18 12.78 10.65 14.90
CA ARG A 18 11.45 11.23 14.69
C ARG A 18 10.33 10.33 15.23
N LEU A 19 10.55 9.03 15.18
CA LEU A 19 9.62 8.00 15.66
C LEU A 19 10.12 7.42 16.98
N LYS A 20 9.17 7.03 17.86
CA LYS A 20 9.49 6.37 19.13
C LYS A 20 10.05 4.96 18.94
N ALA A 21 9.74 4.32 17.81
CA ALA A 21 10.20 2.99 17.43
C ALA A 21 11.08 3.06 16.18
N SER A 22 11.94 2.06 15.99
CA SER A 22 12.68 1.88 14.74
C SER A 22 11.71 1.55 13.61
N MET A 23 11.88 2.20 12.47
CA MET A 23 11.07 1.96 11.29
C MET A 23 11.76 0.93 10.39
N ARG A 24 10.99 -0.06 9.96
CA ARG A 24 11.36 -1.01 8.91
C ARG A 24 10.38 -0.86 7.75
N VAL A 25 10.88 -0.93 6.53
CA VAL A 25 10.10 -0.90 5.30
C VAL A 25 10.28 -2.21 4.58
N LEU A 26 9.18 -2.93 4.42
CA LEU A 26 9.13 -4.20 3.71
C LEU A 26 8.49 -3.94 2.35
N LEU A 27 9.23 -4.23 1.28
CA LEU A 27 8.79 -4.13 -0.10
C LEU A 27 8.45 -5.53 -0.59
N VAL A 28 7.28 -5.71 -1.19
CA VAL A 28 6.80 -7.01 -1.68
C VAL A 28 6.39 -6.89 -3.15
N ASP A 29 7.07 -7.63 -4.03
CA ASP A 29 6.72 -7.75 -5.45
C ASP A 29 7.26 -9.07 -6.01
N GLN A 30 6.71 -9.52 -7.12
CA GLN A 30 7.04 -10.81 -7.72
C GLN A 30 8.47 -10.88 -8.27
N SER A 31 9.09 -9.73 -8.54
CA SER A 31 10.46 -9.65 -9.04
C SER A 31 11.18 -8.43 -8.49
N GLU A 32 12.41 -8.62 -8.02
CA GLU A 32 13.29 -7.52 -7.64
C GLU A 32 14.03 -6.98 -8.88
N PRO A 33 13.74 -5.75 -9.35
CA PRO A 33 14.46 -5.19 -10.47
C PRO A 33 15.86 -4.73 -10.03
N GLN A 34 16.85 -4.81 -10.93
CA GLN A 34 18.21 -4.29 -10.66
C GLN A 34 18.24 -2.81 -10.25
N SER A 35 17.25 -2.02 -10.68
CA SER A 35 17.13 -0.62 -10.29
C SER A 35 16.82 -0.42 -8.80
N HIS A 36 16.33 -1.45 -8.09
CA HIS A 36 16.06 -1.38 -6.66
C HIS A 36 17.33 -1.04 -5.86
N SER A 37 18.39 -1.83 -6.03
CA SER A 37 19.65 -1.64 -5.32
C SER A 37 20.31 -0.31 -5.68
N ILE A 38 20.33 0.04 -6.97
CA ILE A 38 20.87 1.32 -7.45
C ILE A 38 20.15 2.50 -6.80
N LEU A 39 18.81 2.49 -6.78
CA LEU A 39 18.03 3.57 -6.18
C LEU A 39 18.21 3.63 -4.67
N ARG A 40 18.27 2.49 -3.98
CA ARG A 40 18.54 2.45 -2.54
C ARG A 40 19.89 3.08 -2.23
N ASP A 41 20.92 2.70 -2.98
CA ASP A 41 22.28 3.19 -2.76
C ASP A 41 22.35 4.71 -3.02
N LEU A 42 21.74 5.22 -4.09
CA LEU A 42 21.63 6.67 -4.36
C LEU A 42 20.86 7.43 -3.28
N ILE A 43 19.75 6.88 -2.78
CA ILE A 43 18.98 7.51 -1.69
C ILE A 43 19.80 7.50 -0.39
N SER A 44 20.59 6.44 -0.15
CA SER A 44 21.42 6.30 1.05
C SER A 44 22.52 7.36 1.15
N GLU A 45 23.00 7.91 0.02
CA GLU A 45 23.96 9.02 0.00
C GLU A 45 23.40 10.28 0.67
N VAL A 46 22.09 10.52 0.56
CA VAL A 46 21.40 11.69 1.14
C VAL A 46 20.72 11.33 2.47
N CYS A 47 20.21 10.11 2.58
CA CYS A 47 19.47 9.59 3.72
C CYS A 47 20.12 8.28 4.20
N PRO A 48 21.20 8.30 5.00
CA PRO A 48 21.98 7.11 5.35
C PRO A 48 21.22 6.01 6.09
N TRP A 49 20.07 6.36 6.68
CA TRP A 49 19.18 5.41 7.32
C TRP A 49 18.31 4.63 6.33
N VAL A 50 18.31 4.95 5.04
CA VAL A 50 17.68 4.15 3.99
C VAL A 50 18.73 3.18 3.45
N ASN A 51 18.78 2.00 4.03
CA ASN A 51 19.81 0.99 3.78
C ASN A 51 19.22 -0.42 3.84
N GLN A 52 20.05 -1.46 3.68
CA GLN A 52 19.60 -2.85 3.65
C GLN A 52 18.95 -3.33 4.95
N ASP A 53 19.31 -2.72 6.09
CA ASP A 53 18.76 -3.11 7.39
C ASP A 53 17.34 -2.54 7.62
N THR A 54 17.03 -1.43 6.97
CA THR A 54 15.77 -0.69 7.14
C THR A 54 14.81 -0.89 5.98
N VAL A 55 15.32 -1.13 4.77
CA VAL A 55 14.53 -1.39 3.57
C VAL A 55 14.87 -2.77 3.05
N GLN A 56 13.92 -3.68 3.18
CA GLN A 56 14.04 -5.07 2.75
C GLN A 56 13.09 -5.35 1.58
N PHE A 57 13.58 -6.07 0.57
CA PHE A 57 12.78 -6.52 -0.56
C PHE A 57 12.49 -8.01 -0.43
N PHE A 58 11.21 -8.37 -0.56
CA PHE A 58 10.73 -9.74 -0.60
C PHE A 58 10.23 -10.03 -2.01
N GLU A 59 11.02 -10.81 -2.74
CA GLU A 59 10.64 -11.31 -4.06
C GLU A 59 9.63 -12.46 -3.90
N ALA A 60 8.35 -12.10 -3.89
CA ALA A 60 7.22 -13.00 -3.72
C ALA A 60 5.94 -12.31 -4.24
N ASP A 61 4.94 -13.10 -4.62
CA ASP A 61 3.60 -12.54 -4.70
C ASP A 61 3.04 -12.25 -3.29
N LEU A 62 1.92 -11.53 -3.25
CA LEU A 62 1.33 -11.10 -1.98
C LEU A 62 0.87 -12.31 -1.15
N ASP A 63 0.27 -13.33 -1.76
CA ASP A 63 -0.29 -14.47 -1.03
C ASP A 63 0.82 -15.32 -0.39
N ASP A 64 1.92 -15.54 -1.12
CA ASP A 64 3.12 -16.21 -0.63
C ASP A 64 3.76 -15.43 0.52
N TYR A 65 3.84 -14.10 0.39
CA TYR A 65 4.36 -13.24 1.46
C TYR A 65 3.48 -13.31 2.71
N VAL A 66 2.16 -13.20 2.57
CA VAL A 66 1.22 -13.27 3.68
C VAL A 66 1.31 -14.62 4.39
N THR A 67 1.38 -15.72 3.65
CA THR A 67 1.50 -17.07 4.22
C THR A 67 2.78 -17.23 5.03
N LYS A 68 3.92 -16.75 4.51
CA LYS A 68 5.21 -16.80 5.22
C LYS A 68 5.23 -15.86 6.43
N SER A 69 4.73 -14.64 6.26
CA SER A 69 4.69 -13.61 7.31
C SER A 69 3.79 -14.00 8.49
N LEU A 70 2.64 -14.63 8.24
CA LEU A 70 1.73 -15.07 9.30
C LEU A 70 2.27 -16.26 10.10
N SER A 71 3.16 -17.07 9.51
CA SER A 71 3.82 -18.18 10.22
C SER A 71 4.94 -17.71 11.15
N ASP A 72 5.54 -16.55 10.88
CA ASP A 72 6.46 -15.88 11.80
C ASP A 72 5.66 -15.01 12.78
N VAL A 73 5.18 -15.64 13.86
CA VAL A 73 4.37 -15.09 14.98
C VAL A 73 5.05 -13.92 15.73
N ALA A 74 6.24 -13.48 15.30
CA ALA A 74 6.98 -12.33 15.82
C ALA A 74 6.96 -11.12 14.87
N THR A 75 6.09 -11.10 13.87
CA THR A 75 5.86 -9.91 13.06
C THR A 75 5.14 -8.86 13.89
N ASP A 76 5.91 -7.89 14.39
CA ASP A 76 5.44 -6.54 14.73
C ASP A 76 4.29 -6.18 13.79
N GLU A 77 3.12 -5.88 14.36
CA GLU A 77 1.92 -5.50 13.63
C GLU A 77 2.29 -4.51 12.51
N ALA A 78 2.06 -4.89 11.25
CA ALA A 78 2.33 -4.04 10.10
C ALA A 78 1.53 -2.74 10.27
N SER A 79 2.18 -1.71 10.82
CA SER A 79 1.45 -0.55 11.33
C SER A 79 0.87 0.28 10.19
N ILE A 80 1.55 0.30 9.03
CA ILE A 80 1.17 1.09 7.87
C ILE A 80 1.36 0.27 6.61
N ILE A 81 0.32 0.17 5.78
CA ILE A 81 0.37 -0.49 4.48
C ILE A 81 0.21 0.54 3.37
N ILE A 82 1.14 0.56 2.42
CA ILE A 82 1.12 1.49 1.29
C ILE A 82 1.15 0.69 -0.01
N SER A 83 0.20 0.96 -0.90
CA SER A 83 0.19 0.36 -2.23
C SER A 83 -0.08 1.38 -3.32
N THR A 84 0.82 1.45 -4.29
CA THR A 84 0.69 2.32 -5.46
C THR A 84 0.66 1.45 -6.71
N HIS A 85 -0.33 1.66 -7.58
CA HIS A 85 -0.50 0.91 -8.81
C HIS A 85 -0.75 -0.60 -8.64
N ALA A 86 -1.42 -1.01 -7.56
CA ALA A 86 -1.90 -2.39 -7.45
C ALA A 86 -3.06 -2.65 -8.43
N CYS A 87 -2.73 -3.17 -9.61
CA CYS A 87 -3.66 -3.38 -10.71
C CYS A 87 -4.76 -4.41 -10.40
N GLY A 88 -5.98 -4.15 -10.86
CA GLY A 88 -7.06 -5.15 -10.85
C GLY A 88 -7.51 -5.49 -9.43
N SER A 89 -7.56 -6.78 -9.11
CA SER A 89 -7.93 -7.27 -7.78
C SER A 89 -6.86 -7.05 -6.72
N LEU A 90 -5.60 -6.77 -7.11
CA LEU A 90 -4.50 -6.65 -6.15
C LEU A 90 -4.72 -5.54 -5.12
N THR A 91 -5.42 -4.45 -5.48
CA THR A 91 -5.81 -3.44 -4.49
C THR A 91 -6.76 -4.03 -3.44
N ASP A 92 -7.68 -4.90 -3.85
CA ASP A 92 -8.62 -5.56 -2.94
C ASP A 92 -7.91 -6.60 -2.06
N ASP A 93 -6.92 -7.31 -2.59
CA ASP A 93 -6.05 -8.23 -1.83
C ASP A 93 -5.25 -7.48 -0.77
N VAL A 94 -4.63 -6.34 -1.13
CA VAL A 94 -3.91 -5.48 -0.18
C VAL A 94 -4.82 -4.95 0.92
N ILE A 95 -6.05 -4.53 0.58
CA ILE A 95 -7.02 -4.06 1.58
C ILE A 95 -7.40 -5.19 2.54
N ARG A 96 -7.63 -6.41 2.03
CA ARG A 96 -7.92 -7.58 2.87
C ARG A 96 -6.76 -7.88 3.81
N TYR A 97 -5.54 -7.92 3.29
CA TYR A 97 -4.35 -8.10 4.11
C TYR A 97 -4.22 -7.02 5.19
N ALA A 98 -4.51 -5.75 4.89
CA ALA A 98 -4.50 -4.67 5.88
C ALA A 98 -5.50 -4.90 7.03
N ILE A 99 -6.71 -5.36 6.69
CA ILE A 99 -7.75 -5.67 7.67
C ILE A 99 -7.33 -6.86 8.55
N GLU A 100 -6.85 -7.94 7.92
CA GLU A 100 -6.46 -9.19 8.58
C GLU A 100 -5.22 -9.00 9.50
N SER A 101 -4.23 -8.25 9.02
CA SER A 101 -3.04 -7.87 9.79
C SER A 101 -3.30 -6.79 10.83
N LYS A 102 -4.55 -6.27 10.91
CA LYS A 102 -4.96 -5.20 11.83
C LYS A 102 -4.12 -3.93 11.70
N ALA A 103 -3.69 -3.60 10.49
CA ALA A 103 -2.82 -2.46 10.25
C ALA A 103 -3.42 -1.16 10.83
N ALA A 104 -2.59 -0.33 11.47
CA ALA A 104 -3.05 0.94 12.04
C ALA A 104 -3.47 1.95 10.95
N SER A 105 -2.83 1.89 9.77
CA SER A 105 -3.20 2.68 8.61
C SER A 105 -2.97 1.95 7.30
N VAL A 106 -3.77 2.28 6.28
CA VAL A 106 -3.61 1.80 4.91
C VAL A 106 -3.80 2.96 3.92
N SER A 107 -2.93 3.05 2.92
CA SER A 107 -3.04 4.01 1.82
C SER A 107 -2.86 3.30 0.48
N VAL A 108 -3.90 3.28 -0.34
CA VAL A 108 -3.87 2.63 -1.65
C VAL A 108 -4.20 3.62 -2.78
N MET A 109 -3.49 3.49 -3.90
CA MET A 109 -3.76 4.22 -5.14
C MET A 109 -4.09 3.21 -6.26
N PRO A 110 -5.38 2.86 -6.45
CA PRO A 110 -5.80 1.92 -7.47
C PRO A 110 -5.68 2.50 -8.89
N CYS A 111 -5.13 1.73 -9.82
CA CYS A 111 -4.86 2.17 -11.20
C CYS A 111 -5.64 1.40 -12.29
N CYS A 112 -6.08 0.16 -12.03
CA CYS A 112 -6.80 -0.66 -13.00
C CYS A 112 -8.09 -1.19 -12.36
N TYR A 113 -9.23 -0.97 -13.02
CA TYR A 113 -10.56 -1.26 -12.49
C TYR A 113 -11.29 -2.40 -13.20
N THR A 114 -10.64 -3.09 -14.13
CA THR A 114 -11.21 -4.21 -14.86
C THR A 114 -11.70 -5.29 -13.88
N GLY A 115 -13.01 -5.59 -13.91
CA GLY A 115 -13.63 -6.60 -13.04
C GLY A 115 -13.86 -6.20 -11.57
N THR A 116 -13.43 -5.00 -11.15
CA THR A 116 -13.43 -4.59 -9.73
C THR A 116 -14.79 -4.11 -9.21
N ALA A 117 -15.69 -3.66 -10.09
CA ALA A 117 -17.03 -3.21 -9.70
C ALA A 117 -18.01 -4.35 -9.39
N LYS A 118 -17.58 -5.62 -9.48
CA LYS A 118 -18.44 -6.79 -9.18
C LYS A 118 -19.01 -6.69 -7.77
N GLY A 119 -20.33 -6.83 -7.66
CA GLY A 119 -21.07 -6.67 -6.40
C GLY A 119 -21.56 -5.25 -6.11
N THR A 120 -21.18 -4.25 -6.91
CA THR A 120 -21.75 -2.90 -6.79
C THR A 120 -23.09 -2.82 -7.53
N PRO A 121 -24.16 -2.24 -6.97
CA PRO A 121 -25.44 -2.12 -7.65
C PRO A 121 -25.32 -1.43 -9.01
N TYR A 122 -26.08 -1.90 -10.01
CA TYR A 122 -26.00 -1.37 -11.38
C TYR A 122 -26.29 0.14 -11.47
N GLY A 123 -27.21 0.65 -10.64
CA GLY A 123 -27.50 2.08 -10.57
C GLY A 123 -26.30 2.94 -10.14
N VAL A 124 -25.50 2.45 -9.19
CA VAL A 124 -24.28 3.12 -8.72
C VAL A 124 -23.23 3.10 -9.83
N GLN A 125 -23.05 1.96 -10.51
CA GLN A 125 -22.14 1.85 -11.65
C GLN A 125 -22.50 2.80 -12.80
N ARG A 126 -23.79 2.94 -13.11
CA ARG A 126 -24.26 3.87 -14.15
C ARG A 126 -24.03 5.33 -13.76
N MET A 127 -24.23 5.67 -12.48
CA MET A 127 -24.11 7.04 -11.99
C MET A 127 -22.65 7.50 -11.87
N PHE A 128 -21.79 6.67 -11.29
CA PHE A 128 -20.43 7.04 -10.91
C PHE A 128 -19.34 6.42 -11.79
N GLY A 129 -19.69 5.47 -12.66
CA GLY A 129 -18.75 4.68 -13.43
C GLY A 129 -18.11 3.56 -12.62
N VAL A 130 -17.43 2.64 -13.32
CA VAL A 130 -16.82 1.43 -12.74
C VAL A 130 -15.78 1.77 -11.68
N SER A 131 -14.92 2.77 -11.94
CA SER A 131 -13.80 3.09 -11.07
C SER A 131 -14.25 3.63 -9.71
N ALA A 132 -15.08 4.67 -9.73
CA ALA A 132 -15.60 5.24 -8.50
C ALA A 132 -16.49 4.25 -7.73
N SER A 133 -17.25 3.42 -8.44
CA SER A 133 -18.06 2.36 -7.81
C SER A 133 -17.20 1.36 -7.02
N ALA A 134 -16.08 0.90 -7.59
CA ALA A 134 -15.17 0.00 -6.91
C ALA A 134 -14.52 0.66 -5.68
N ASP A 135 -14.11 1.93 -5.81
CA ASP A 135 -13.50 2.66 -4.70
C ASP A 135 -14.47 2.94 -3.55
N ILE A 136 -15.73 3.28 -3.87
CA ILE A 136 -16.80 3.43 -2.88
C ILE A 136 -17.03 2.11 -2.14
N LYS A 137 -17.07 0.99 -2.86
CA LYS A 137 -17.17 -0.35 -2.25
C LYS A 137 -15.98 -0.63 -1.31
N ARG A 138 -14.75 -0.29 -1.73
CA ARG A 138 -13.55 -0.43 -0.90
C ARG A 138 -13.60 0.42 0.36
N SER A 139 -14.12 1.65 0.27
CA SER A 139 -14.29 2.49 1.46
C SER A 139 -15.29 1.91 2.45
N PHE A 140 -16.38 1.30 1.97
CA PHE A 140 -17.31 0.61 2.87
C PHE A 140 -16.67 -0.62 3.52
N LEU A 141 -15.91 -1.42 2.76
CA LEU A 141 -15.20 -2.57 3.32
C LEU A 141 -14.23 -2.17 4.46
N LEU A 142 -13.48 -1.09 4.27
CA LEU A 142 -12.58 -0.55 5.29
C LEU A 142 -13.35 0.04 6.47
N HIS A 143 -14.44 0.77 6.21
CA HIS A 143 -15.30 1.33 7.25
C HIS A 143 -15.91 0.24 8.15
N ASP A 144 -16.46 -0.81 7.55
CA ASP A 144 -17.06 -1.94 8.27
C ASP A 144 -16.01 -2.71 9.09
N ALA A 145 -14.73 -2.66 8.69
CA ALA A 145 -13.59 -3.19 9.43
C ALA A 145 -13.06 -2.25 10.52
N GLY A 146 -13.74 -1.12 10.80
CA GLY A 146 -13.41 -0.19 11.88
C GLY A 146 -12.41 0.91 11.51
N TYR A 147 -12.14 1.12 10.22
CA TYR A 147 -11.29 2.23 9.78
C TYR A 147 -12.11 3.50 9.54
N HIS A 148 -11.51 4.65 9.85
CA HIS A 148 -11.92 5.93 9.28
C HIS A 148 -11.32 6.06 7.89
N VAL A 149 -12.15 6.30 6.88
CA VAL A 149 -11.72 6.28 5.47
C VAL A 149 -11.89 7.67 4.86
N ASP A 150 -10.83 8.15 4.23
CA ASP A 150 -10.77 9.39 3.48
C ASP A 150 -10.32 9.14 2.04
N PHE A 151 -10.71 10.06 1.15
CA PHE A 151 -10.23 10.09 -0.22
C PHE A 151 -9.32 11.30 -0.42
N ALA A 152 -8.13 11.05 -0.95
CA ALA A 152 -7.21 12.09 -1.39
C ALA A 152 -7.01 12.01 -2.91
N ALA A 153 -6.46 13.07 -3.49
CA ALA A 153 -6.13 13.07 -4.90
C ALA A 153 -4.83 13.82 -5.19
N ILE A 154 -4.02 13.24 -6.07
CA ILE A 154 -2.88 13.93 -6.69
C ILE A 154 -3.41 14.78 -7.87
N PRO A 155 -2.81 15.92 -8.21
CA PRO A 155 -3.20 16.64 -9.43
C PRO A 155 -3.18 15.74 -10.67
N LYS A 156 -4.25 15.77 -11.47
CA LYS A 156 -4.39 14.94 -12.69
C LYS A 156 -3.30 15.16 -13.73
N ALA A 157 -2.64 16.32 -13.69
CA ALA A 157 -1.50 16.63 -14.55
C ALA A 157 -0.27 15.74 -14.27
N ILE A 158 -0.18 15.15 -13.07
CA ILE A 158 0.91 14.24 -12.67
C ILE A 158 0.58 12.81 -13.13
N THR A 159 -0.64 12.35 -12.86
CA THR A 159 -1.13 11.03 -13.29
C THR A 159 -2.63 11.08 -13.51
N PRO A 160 -3.18 10.43 -14.56
CA PRO A 160 -4.64 10.27 -14.71
C PRO A 160 -5.26 9.40 -13.60
N MET A 161 -4.48 8.44 -13.08
CA MET A 161 -4.88 7.55 -11.99
C MET A 161 -4.43 8.15 -10.66
N ASN A 162 -5.21 9.11 -10.18
CA ASN A 162 -4.76 10.05 -9.16
C ASN A 162 -5.49 9.97 -7.82
N ARG A 163 -6.46 9.07 -7.67
CA ARG A 163 -7.25 8.95 -6.44
C ARG A 163 -6.57 8.00 -5.47
N LEU A 164 -6.48 8.42 -4.22
CA LEU A 164 -6.02 7.60 -3.11
C LEU A 164 -7.19 7.33 -2.16
N ILE A 165 -7.19 6.11 -1.62
CA ILE A 165 -8.00 5.73 -0.48
C ILE A 165 -7.03 5.67 0.70
N VAL A 166 -7.27 6.51 1.70
CA VAL A 166 -6.48 6.55 2.93
C VAL A 166 -7.39 6.11 4.06
N ALA A 167 -6.95 5.20 4.90
CA ALA A 167 -7.73 4.75 6.03
C ALA A 167 -6.86 4.58 7.27
N GLU A 168 -7.42 4.91 8.43
CA GLU A 168 -6.76 4.88 9.73
C GLU A 168 -7.68 4.23 10.76
N ARG A 169 -7.13 3.40 11.65
CA ARG A 169 -7.84 2.97 12.86
C ARG A 169 -7.73 4.08 13.88
N ARG A 170 -8.84 4.75 14.18
CA ARG A 170 -8.89 5.66 15.32
C ARG A 170 -9.04 4.83 16.59
N SER A 171 -8.05 4.92 17.46
CA SER A 171 -8.10 4.38 18.83
C SER A 171 -8.79 5.37 19.76
#